data_AF-A0A7W5G3A5-F1
#
_entry.id   AF-A0A7W5G3A5-F1
#
_cell.length_a   1.000
_cell.length_b   1.000
_cell.length_c   1.000
_cell.angle_alpha   90.00
_cell.angle_beta   90.00
_cell.angle_gamma   90.00
#
_symmetry.space_group_name_H-M   'P 1'
#
loop_
_entity.id
_entity.type
_entity.pdbx_description
1 polymer ?
#
loop_
_entity_poly.entity_id
_entity_poly.type
_entity_poly.pdbx_seq_one_letter_code
_entity_poly.pdbx_strand_id
1 'polypeptide(L)'
;MIRWAEPRLSKWKTLTLASLAKKDWTMRHDFLTIDLAPFVERTAESLSNLEAARALVSSSPDVLGGTPVIEGTRIPVYDVAASVAAGHSLDEILEAYPALDERRVGLAKVYADANPLRGRPKPVNELPTGATVITDRRVPRRRKAV
;
A
#
# COMPACT_ATOMS: atom_id res chain seq x y z
N MET A 1 11.20 -16.75 -27.80
CA MET A 1 10.35 -17.36 -26.75
C MET A 1 11.27 -17.81 -25.62
N ILE A 2 11.52 -16.96 -24.62
CA ILE A 2 12.50 -17.25 -23.56
C ILE A 2 11.80 -18.13 -22.51
N ARG A 3 12.06 -19.44 -22.54
CA ARG A 3 11.75 -20.36 -21.42
C ARG A 3 12.93 -20.30 -20.45
N TRP A 4 12.89 -19.42 -19.46
CA TRP A 4 13.83 -19.50 -18.35
C TRP A 4 13.06 -19.40 -17.03
N ALA A 5 12.79 -20.56 -16.45
CA ALA A 5 12.70 -20.71 -15.02
C ALA A 5 13.26 -22.10 -14.76
N GLU A 6 14.48 -22.16 -14.26
CA GLU A 6 15.00 -23.40 -13.69
C GLU A 6 13.94 -23.99 -12.74
N PRO A 7 13.73 -25.32 -12.71
CA PRO A 7 12.74 -25.94 -11.83
C PRO A 7 12.88 -25.56 -10.34
N ARG A 8 14.07 -25.10 -9.93
CA ARG A 8 14.38 -24.59 -8.59
C ARG A 8 13.63 -23.29 -8.25
N LEU A 9 13.50 -22.39 -9.23
CA LEU A 9 12.80 -21.13 -9.07
C LEU A 9 11.29 -21.35 -9.10
N SER A 10 10.77 -22.31 -9.87
CA SER A 10 9.33 -22.58 -10.05
C SER A 10 8.53 -22.85 -8.77
N LYS A 11 9.18 -23.26 -7.67
CA LYS A 11 8.54 -23.54 -6.38
C LYS A 11 8.34 -22.31 -5.49
N TRP A 12 8.64 -21.11 -5.98
CA TRP A 12 8.50 -19.88 -5.18
C TRP A 12 7.07 -19.54 -4.78
N LYS A 13 6.07 -19.96 -5.57
CA LYS A 13 4.65 -19.66 -5.36
C LYS A 13 4.05 -20.24 -4.06
N THR A 14 4.68 -21.27 -3.48
CA THR A 14 4.16 -21.97 -2.30
C THR A 14 4.97 -21.69 -1.03
N LEU A 15 5.97 -20.81 -1.11
CA LEU A 15 6.88 -20.52 -0.02
C LEU A 15 6.57 -19.18 0.61
N THR A 16 6.75 -19.08 1.93
CA THR A 16 6.63 -17.81 2.64
C THR A 16 7.76 -16.88 2.22
N LEU A 17 7.51 -15.57 2.21
CA LEU A 17 8.49 -14.60 1.75
C LEU A 17 9.79 -14.62 2.60
N ALA A 18 9.68 -14.90 3.89
CA ALA A 18 10.82 -15.11 4.78
C ALA A 18 11.67 -16.33 4.39
N SER A 19 11.05 -17.39 3.88
CA SER A 19 11.76 -18.56 3.36
C SER A 19 12.34 -18.35 1.96
N LEU A 20 11.73 -17.45 1.18
CA LEU A 20 12.27 -17.02 -0.11
C LEU A 20 13.56 -16.22 0.09
N ALA A 21 13.62 -15.26 1.02
CA ALA A 21 14.82 -14.48 1.29
C ALA A 21 16.07 -15.31 1.62
N LYS A 22 15.91 -16.52 2.19
CA LYS A 22 17.03 -17.39 2.58
C LYS A 22 17.57 -18.29 1.45
N LYS A 23 16.98 -18.23 0.24
CA LYS A 23 17.41 -19.05 -0.90
C LYS A 23 18.52 -18.36 -1.69
N ASP A 24 19.28 -19.17 -2.42
CA ASP A 24 20.17 -18.66 -3.45
C ASP A 24 19.33 -18.16 -4.64
N TRP A 25 19.44 -16.86 -4.90
CA TRP A 25 18.78 -16.15 -6.00
C TRP A 25 19.75 -15.75 -7.10
N THR A 26 20.98 -16.29 -7.07
CA THR A 26 21.98 -16.03 -8.10
C THR A 26 21.62 -16.80 -9.37
N MET A 27 21.13 -16.08 -10.37
CA MET A 27 20.86 -16.61 -11.69
C MET A 27 22.14 -16.55 -12.52
N ARG A 28 22.73 -17.70 -12.82
CA ARG A 28 23.92 -17.82 -13.67
C ARG A 28 23.53 -18.29 -15.06
N HIS A 29 23.97 -17.56 -16.08
CA HIS A 29 23.85 -17.90 -17.49
C HIS A 29 25.23 -17.79 -18.15
N ASP A 30 25.41 -18.44 -19.30
CA ASP A 30 26.66 -18.55 -20.05
C ASP A 30 27.44 -17.23 -20.23
N PHE A 31 26.74 -16.08 -20.29
CA PHE A 31 27.35 -14.76 -20.46
C PHE A 31 26.92 -13.72 -19.41
N LEU A 32 26.05 -14.08 -18.45
CA LEU A 32 25.48 -13.13 -17.49
C LEU A 32 25.17 -13.80 -16.16
N THR A 33 25.56 -13.14 -15.07
CA THR A 33 25.11 -13.48 -13.71
C THR A 33 24.28 -12.33 -13.16
N ILE A 34 23.07 -12.64 -12.69
CA ILE A 34 22.18 -11.68 -12.02
C ILE A 34 21.97 -12.16 -10.59
N ASP A 35 22.32 -11.33 -9.61
CA ASP A 35 21.99 -11.56 -8.22
C ASP A 35 20.68 -10.85 -7.88
N LEU A 36 19.64 -11.63 -7.56
CA LEU A 36 18.33 -11.12 -7.16
C LEU A 36 18.13 -11.12 -5.64
N ALA A 37 19.07 -11.66 -4.85
CA ALA A 37 18.98 -11.70 -3.39
C ALA A 37 18.65 -10.34 -2.75
N PRO A 38 19.33 -9.22 -3.10
CA PRO A 38 19.04 -7.92 -2.46
C PRO A 38 17.61 -7.43 -2.73
N PHE A 39 17.02 -7.79 -3.87
CA PHE A 39 15.63 -7.43 -4.19
C PHE A 39 14.65 -8.26 -3.37
N VAL A 40 14.92 -9.55 -3.19
CA VAL A 40 14.05 -10.44 -2.41
C VAL A 40 14.07 -10.06 -0.94
N GLU A 41 15.25 -9.76 -0.38
CA GLU A 41 15.39 -9.27 1.00
C GLU A 41 14.60 -7.98 1.23
N ARG A 42 14.78 -6.98 0.35
CA ARG A 42 14.04 -5.71 0.43
C ARG A 42 12.53 -5.91 0.32
N THR A 43 12.10 -6.85 -0.53
CA THR A 43 10.68 -7.17 -0.69
C THR A 43 10.12 -7.85 0.56
N ALA A 44 10.89 -8.75 1.18
CA ALA A 44 10.52 -9.41 2.44
C ALA A 44 10.31 -8.40 3.57
N GLU A 45 11.24 -7.46 3.72
CA GLU A 45 11.13 -6.36 4.69
C GLU A 45 9.92 -5.46 4.40
N SER A 46 9.76 -5.04 3.14
CA SER A 46 8.65 -4.17 2.73
C SER A 46 7.28 -4.82 2.98
N LEU A 47 7.14 -6.12 2.74
CA LEU A 47 5.91 -6.84 3.05
C LEU A 47 5.65 -6.92 4.54
N SER A 48 6.68 -7.17 5.35
CA SER A 48 6.54 -7.18 6.82
C SER A 48 6.09 -5.82 7.35
N ASN A 49 6.64 -4.72 6.83
CA ASN A 49 6.20 -3.37 7.16
C ASN A 49 4.75 -3.12 6.72
N LEU A 50 4.33 -3.61 5.55
CA LEU A 50 2.95 -3.49 5.09
C LEU A 50 1.97 -4.29 5.97
N GLU A 51 2.36 -5.49 6.40
CA GLU A 51 1.56 -6.29 7.33
C GLU A 51 1.40 -5.60 8.68
N ALA A 52 2.50 -5.09 9.25
CA ALA A 52 2.47 -4.32 10.48
C ALA A 52 1.62 -3.04 10.33
N ALA A 53 1.71 -2.36 9.20
CA ALA A 53 0.92 -1.18 8.90
C ALA A 53 -0.57 -1.48 8.80
N ARG A 54 -0.95 -2.63 8.21
CA ARG A 54 -2.36 -3.07 8.18
C ARG A 54 -2.88 -3.44 9.55
N ALA A 55 -2.07 -4.10 10.38
CA ALA A 55 -2.45 -4.47 11.74
C ALA A 55 -2.64 -3.25 12.65
N LEU A 56 -1.87 -2.17 12.43
CA LEU A 56 -1.97 -0.92 13.18
C LEU A 56 -3.29 -0.18 12.96
N VAL A 57 -4.01 -0.45 11.86
CA VAL A 57 -5.13 0.37 11.42
C VAL A 57 -6.45 -0.33 11.67
N SER A 58 -7.36 0.40 12.33
CA SER A 58 -8.74 -0.05 12.56
C SER A 58 -9.73 0.88 11.86
N SER A 59 -10.84 0.32 11.38
CA SER A 59 -11.91 1.06 10.71
C SER A 59 -13.25 0.49 11.16
N SER A 60 -14.03 1.30 11.89
CA SER A 60 -15.38 0.96 12.33
C SER A 60 -16.35 2.09 11.96
N PRO A 61 -17.59 1.80 11.51
CA PRO A 61 -18.61 2.83 11.27
C PRO A 61 -18.84 3.77 12.47
N ASP A 62 -18.64 3.25 13.68
CA ASP A 62 -18.85 4.00 14.94
C ASP A 62 -17.69 4.96 15.26
N VAL A 63 -16.55 4.81 14.59
CA VAL A 63 -15.35 5.63 14.79
C VAL A 63 -15.07 6.44 13.53
N LEU A 64 -15.26 7.76 13.62
CA LEU A 64 -15.09 8.70 12.51
C LEU A 64 -15.78 8.25 11.21
N GLY A 65 -16.95 7.61 11.32
CA GLY A 65 -17.75 7.18 10.17
C GLY A 65 -17.10 6.09 9.32
N GLY A 66 -16.19 5.28 9.89
CA GLY A 66 -15.42 4.27 9.14
C GLY A 66 -14.16 4.82 8.48
N THR A 67 -13.68 5.99 8.91
CA THR A 67 -12.36 6.49 8.50
C THR A 67 -11.29 5.60 9.14
N PRO A 68 -10.29 5.12 8.37
CA PRO A 68 -9.16 4.38 8.93
C PRO A 68 -8.40 5.22 9.98
N VAL A 69 -8.36 4.70 11.21
CA VAL A 69 -7.68 5.32 12.35
C VAL A 69 -6.56 4.43 12.87
N ILE A 70 -5.57 5.04 13.51
CA ILE A 70 -4.54 4.30 14.24
C ILE A 70 -5.20 3.63 15.45
N GLU A 71 -5.01 2.33 15.61
CA GLU A 71 -5.65 1.52 16.65
C GLU A 71 -5.41 2.09 18.05
N GLY A 72 -6.47 2.09 18.87
CA GLY A 72 -6.45 2.68 20.21
C GLY A 72 -6.52 4.21 20.22
N THR A 73 -6.64 4.86 19.07
CA THR A 73 -6.76 6.31 18.95
C THR A 73 -7.96 6.70 18.07
N ARG A 74 -8.28 7.99 18.06
CA ARG A 74 -9.18 8.61 17.07
C ARG A 74 -8.40 9.43 16.03
N ILE A 75 -7.13 9.10 15.82
CA ILE A 75 -6.24 9.85 14.91
C ILE A 75 -6.32 9.19 13.52
N PRO A 76 -6.76 9.91 12.48
CA PRO A 76 -6.81 9.36 11.13
C PRO A 76 -5.42 9.04 10.59
N VAL A 77 -5.28 7.87 9.98
CA VAL A 77 -4.00 7.41 9.41
C VAL A 77 -3.52 8.34 8.30
N TYR A 78 -4.47 8.83 7.50
CA TYR A 78 -4.17 9.70 6.36
C TYR A 78 -3.73 11.10 6.77
N ASP A 79 -4.16 11.59 7.94
CA ASP A 79 -3.73 12.90 8.44
C ASP A 79 -2.26 12.84 8.85
N VAL A 80 -1.87 11.79 9.60
CA VAL A 80 -0.46 11.54 9.96
C VAL A 80 0.40 11.36 8.72
N ALA A 81 -0.05 10.55 7.76
CA ALA A 81 0.66 10.35 6.50
C ALA A 81 0.78 11.65 5.67
N ALA A 82 -0.26 12.49 5.68
CA ALA A 82 -0.23 13.79 5.03
C ALA A 82 0.77 14.75 5.71
N SER A 83 0.87 14.75 7.03
CA SER A 83 1.87 15.54 7.75
C SER A 83 3.30 15.13 7.37
N VAL A 84 3.56 13.82 7.30
CA VAL A 84 4.86 13.31 6.84
C VAL A 84 5.13 13.73 5.38
N ALA A 85 4.13 13.62 4.50
CA ALA A 85 4.25 14.01 3.10
C ALA A 85 4.44 15.53 2.90
N ALA A 86 3.92 16.35 3.82
CA ALA A 86 4.12 17.79 3.87
C ALA A 86 5.52 18.19 4.37
N GLY A 87 6.33 17.23 4.85
CA GLY A 87 7.69 17.46 5.32
C GLY A 87 7.79 17.89 6.79
N HIS A 88 6.74 17.70 7.58
CA HIS A 88 6.83 17.91 9.03
C HIS A 88 7.85 16.98 9.66
N SER A 89 8.60 17.51 10.63
CA SER A 89 9.56 16.69 11.37
C SER A 89 8.83 15.68 12.26
N LEU A 90 9.54 14.61 12.63
CA LEU A 90 8.96 13.60 13.52
C LEU A 90 8.52 14.21 14.85
N ASP A 91 9.33 15.08 15.43
CA ASP A 91 9.06 15.73 16.71
C ASP A 91 7.79 16.60 16.65
N GLU A 92 7.60 17.36 15.57
CA GLU A 92 6.37 18.16 15.34
C GLU A 92 5.13 17.26 15.28
N ILE A 93 5.23 16.10 14.61
CA ILE A 93 4.13 15.15 14.49
C ILE A 93 3.80 14.52 15.85
N LEU A 94 4.82 14.18 16.63
CA LEU A 94 4.65 13.59 17.97
C LEU A 94 4.13 14.62 18.98
N GLU A 95 4.50 15.89 18.83
CA GLU A 95 3.92 16.99 19.62
C GLU A 95 2.43 17.18 19.31
N ALA A 96 2.05 17.15 18.03
CA ALA A 96 0.66 17.21 17.61
C ALA A 96 -0.15 15.97 18.02
N TYR A 97 0.50 14.80 18.06
CA TYR A 97 -0.13 13.51 18.37
C TYR A 97 0.65 12.72 19.44
N PRO A 98 0.56 13.11 20.73
CA PRO A 98 1.36 12.50 21.80
C PRO A 98 1.07 11.03 22.09
N ALA A 99 -0.04 10.49 21.57
CA ALA A 99 -0.40 9.08 21.67
C ALA A 99 0.32 8.18 20.64
N LEU A 100 1.06 8.78 19.71
CA LEU A 100 1.83 8.08 18.70
C LEU A 100 3.28 7.91 19.13
N ASP A 101 3.93 6.95 18.49
CA ASP A 101 5.37 6.75 18.54
C ASP A 101 5.92 6.82 17.11
N GLU A 102 7.24 6.91 16.98
CA GLU A 102 7.92 7.00 15.69
C GLU A 102 7.54 5.85 14.74
N ARG A 103 7.44 4.63 15.28
CA ARG A 103 7.09 3.44 14.50
C ARG A 103 5.69 3.56 13.92
N ARG A 104 4.71 4.04 14.70
CA ARG A 104 3.32 4.24 14.27
C ARG A 104 3.22 5.32 13.19
N VAL A 105 4.01 6.39 13.28
CA VAL A 105 4.10 7.43 12.24
C VAL A 105 4.61 6.83 10.94
N GLY A 106 5.71 6.07 10.99
CA GLY A 106 6.26 5.39 9.81
C GLY A 106 5.29 4.38 9.19
N LEU A 107 4.63 3.57 10.01
CA LEU A 107 3.63 2.60 9.55
C LEU A 107 2.38 3.26 8.98
N ALA A 108 1.95 4.41 9.52
CA ALA A 108 0.84 5.18 8.96
C ALA A 108 1.12 5.63 7.52
N LYS A 109 2.35 6.09 7.24
CA LYS A 109 2.79 6.40 5.87
C LYS A 109 2.74 5.17 4.97
N VAL A 110 3.30 4.03 5.41
CA VAL A 110 3.28 2.77 4.64
C VAL A 110 1.85 2.34 4.31
N TYR A 111 0.94 2.45 5.29
CA TYR A 111 -0.47 2.14 5.07
C TYR A 111 -1.10 3.05 4.00
N ALA A 112 -0.88 4.36 4.10
CA ALA A 112 -1.46 5.34 3.18
C ALA A 112 -0.95 5.15 1.75
N ASP A 113 0.36 4.91 1.57
CA ASP A 113 0.97 4.64 0.27
C ASP A 113 0.37 3.38 -0.39
N ALA A 114 0.08 2.34 0.42
CA ALA A 114 -0.53 1.10 -0.07
C ALA A 114 -2.05 1.18 -0.27
N ASN A 115 -2.73 2.12 0.40
CA ASN A 115 -4.18 2.30 0.37
C ASN A 115 -4.55 3.76 0.08
N PRO A 116 -4.21 4.30 -1.12
CA PRO A 116 -4.47 5.69 -1.41
C PRO A 116 -5.97 6.00 -1.37
N LEU A 117 -6.32 7.15 -0.79
CA LEU A 117 -7.70 7.61 -0.74
C LEU A 117 -8.28 7.72 -2.15
N ARG A 118 -9.37 7.00 -2.40
CA ARG A 118 -10.12 7.09 -3.65
C ARG A 118 -10.94 8.37 -3.63
N GLY A 119 -10.38 9.43 -4.21
CA GLY A 119 -11.10 10.67 -4.44
C GLY A 119 -12.34 10.49 -5.30
N ARG A 120 -13.18 11.52 -5.36
CA ARG A 120 -14.27 11.59 -6.34
C ARG A 120 -13.68 11.34 -7.74
N PRO A 121 -14.24 10.41 -8.54
CA PRO A 121 -13.82 10.23 -9.92
C PRO A 121 -13.76 11.60 -10.61
N LYS A 122 -12.61 11.94 -11.20
CA LYS A 122 -12.46 13.22 -11.88
C LYS A 122 -13.50 13.27 -12.99
N PRO A 123 -14.36 14.30 -13.05
CA PRO A 123 -15.32 14.40 -14.13
C PRO A 123 -14.55 14.45 -15.45
N VAL A 124 -14.93 13.57 -16.38
CA VAL A 124 -14.41 13.58 -17.74
C VAL A 124 -15.18 14.68 -18.47
N ASN A 125 -14.63 15.89 -18.50
CA ASN A 125 -15.27 17.02 -19.19
C ASN A 125 -15.14 16.93 -20.71
N GLU A 126 -14.10 16.26 -21.21
CA GLU A 126 -13.83 16.10 -22.64
C GLU A 126 -13.55 14.64 -22.95
N LEU A 127 -14.23 14.15 -23.97
CA LEU A 127 -13.99 12.82 -24.52
C LEU A 127 -12.74 12.88 -25.42
N PRO A 128 -11.93 11.79 -25.47
CA PRO A 128 -10.82 11.71 -26.41
C PRO A 128 -11.26 11.98 -27.85
N THR A 129 -10.42 12.64 -28.65
CA THR A 129 -10.71 12.95 -30.05
C THR A 129 -11.10 11.68 -30.83
N GLY A 130 -12.27 11.70 -31.48
CA GLY A 130 -12.80 10.55 -32.22
C GLY A 130 -13.66 9.57 -31.39
N ALA A 131 -13.81 9.79 -30.07
CA ALA A 131 -14.73 9.00 -29.26
C ALA A 131 -16.20 9.34 -29.58
N THR A 132 -17.03 8.30 -29.70
CA THR A 132 -18.49 8.44 -29.87
C THR A 132 -19.18 7.92 -28.62
N VAL A 133 -20.13 8.68 -28.07
CA VAL A 133 -20.92 8.23 -26.91
C VAL A 133 -21.88 7.14 -27.36
N ILE A 134 -21.70 5.92 -26.85
CA ILE A 134 -22.59 4.78 -27.14
C ILE A 134 -23.85 4.85 -26.28
N THR A 135 -23.69 5.17 -24.99
CA THR A 135 -24.78 5.23 -24.01
C THR A 135 -24.47 6.25 -22.91
N ASP A 136 -25.46 7.05 -22.56
CA ASP A 136 -25.48 7.89 -21.36
C ASP A 136 -26.59 7.37 -20.43
N ARG A 137 -26.27 7.23 -19.14
CA ARG A 137 -27.25 6.88 -18.12
C ARG A 137 -27.01 7.69 -16.85
N ARG A 138 -28.08 8.26 -16.32
CA ARG A 138 -28.11 8.77 -14.94
C ARG A 138 -28.32 7.60 -13.97
N VAL A 139 -27.36 7.37 -13.08
CA VAL A 139 -27.48 6.40 -11.99
C VAL A 139 -28.16 7.09 -10.80
N PRO A 140 -29.37 6.68 -10.39
CA PRO A 140 -30.01 7.25 -9.21
C PRO A 140 -29.17 6.91 -7.97
N ARG A 141 -28.95 7.92 -7.12
CA ARG A 141 -28.17 7.74 -5.88
C ARG A 141 -28.92 6.77 -4.98
N ARG A 142 -28.32 5.61 -4.67
CA ARG A 142 -28.89 4.65 -3.72
C ARG A 142 -28.95 5.32 -2.35
N ARG A 143 -30.16 5.63 -1.84
CA ARG A 143 -30.35 6.05 -0.45
C ARG A 143 -30.04 4.86 0.45
N LYS A 144 -29.17 5.06 1.45
CA LYS A 144 -29.03 4.09 2.55
C LYS A 144 -30.33 4.13 3.36
N ALA A 145 -30.90 2.97 3.67
CA ALA A 145 -31.98 2.87 4.64
C ALA A 145 -31.45 3.32 6.00
N VAL A 146 -32.28 4.09 6.71
CA VAL A 146 -32.04 4.59 8.09
C VAL A 146 -32.01 3.40 9.04
#